data_AF-A0A2R6GY05-F1
#
_entry.id   AF-A0A2R6GY05-F1
#
_cell.length_a   1.000
_cell.length_b   1.000
_cell.length_c   1.000
_cell.angle_alpha   90.00
_cell.angle_beta   90.00
_cell.angle_gamma   90.00
#
_symmetry.space_group_name_H-M   'P 1'
#
loop_
_entity.id
_entity.type
_entity.pdbx_description
1 polymer ?
#
loop_
_entity_poly.entity_id
_entity_poly.type
_entity_poly.pdbx_seq_one_letter_code
_entity_poly.pdbx_strand_id
1 'polypeptide(L)'
;MMENQSTAEKYLRLIRAYTDGHKTASEFMREYLSEFKEENIDKSDAEFEILNNLFFAAEVYCDDPELRGKHDIGERQLFKEAAYARKELKELLQECEGTDSKESPGQP
;
A
#
# COMPACT_ATOMS: atom_id res chain seq x y z
N MET A 1 5.96 11.58 22.44
CA MET A 1 4.97 12.15 21.51
C MET A 1 4.81 11.10 20.43
N MET A 2 3.64 10.48 20.29
CA MET A 2 3.45 9.50 19.21
C MET A 2 3.40 10.32 17.93
N GLU A 3 4.45 10.24 17.11
CA GLU A 3 4.45 10.78 15.76
C GLU A 3 3.16 10.34 15.08
N ASN A 4 2.39 11.33 14.64
CA ASN A 4 1.12 11.17 13.95
C ASN A 4 1.47 10.61 12.56
N GLN A 5 1.71 9.29 12.47
CA GLN A 5 2.07 8.62 11.23
C GLN A 5 0.97 8.86 10.21
N SER A 6 1.33 9.35 9.04
CA SER A 6 0.37 9.46 7.94
C SER A 6 -0.15 8.07 7.58
N THR A 7 -1.40 8.00 7.15
CA THR A 7 -2.05 6.77 6.71
C THR A 7 -1.16 5.99 5.72
N ALA A 8 -0.54 6.68 4.76
CA ALA A 8 0.45 6.14 3.83
C ALA A 8 1.64 5.43 4.51
N GLU A 9 2.21 5.99 5.59
CA GLU A 9 3.32 5.38 6.32
C GLU A 9 2.89 4.11 7.05
N LYS A 10 1.69 4.13 7.65
CA LYS A 10 1.10 2.98 8.34
C LYS A 10 0.93 1.82 7.36
N TYR A 11 0.31 2.07 6.21
CA TYR A 11 0.13 1.05 5.18
C TYR A 11 1.46 0.60 4.55
N LEU A 12 2.41 1.50 4.35
CA LEU A 12 3.73 1.14 3.84
C LEU A 12 4.43 0.13 4.75
N ARG A 13 4.31 0.26 6.08
CA ARG A 13 4.84 -0.72 7.04
C ARG A 13 4.14 -2.08 6.92
N LEU A 14 2.82 -2.08 6.81
CA LEU A 14 2.03 -3.30 6.67
C LEU A 14 2.40 -4.05 5.37
N ILE A 15 2.49 -3.33 4.27
CA ILE A 15 2.88 -3.88 2.95
C ILE A 15 4.34 -4.36 2.98
N ARG A 16 5.24 -3.64 3.65
CA ARG A 16 6.63 -4.09 3.86
C ARG A 16 6.69 -5.40 4.63
N ALA A 17 5.96 -5.54 5.72
CA ALA A 17 5.95 -6.79 6.50
C ALA A 17 5.54 -8.00 5.65
N TYR A 18 4.57 -7.84 4.74
CA TYR A 18 4.21 -8.89 3.78
C TYR A 18 5.31 -9.11 2.73
N THR A 19 5.74 -8.05 2.04
CA THR A 19 6.70 -8.17 0.93
C THR A 19 8.11 -8.61 1.35
N ASP A 20 8.50 -8.35 2.60
CA ASP A 20 9.76 -8.81 3.20
C ASP A 20 9.65 -10.23 3.80
N GLY A 21 8.46 -10.86 3.74
CA GLY A 21 8.24 -12.26 4.17
C GLY A 21 7.98 -12.44 5.67
N HIS A 22 7.70 -11.35 6.40
CA HIS A 22 7.32 -11.41 7.83
C HIS A 22 5.84 -11.75 8.06
N LYS A 23 5.00 -11.69 7.03
CA LYS A 23 3.59 -12.06 7.05
C LYS A 23 3.25 -12.95 5.84
N THR A 24 2.32 -13.87 6.03
CA THR A 24 1.71 -14.61 4.92
C THR A 24 0.71 -13.73 4.16
N ALA A 25 0.35 -14.13 2.94
CA ALA A 25 -0.64 -13.42 2.13
C ALA A 25 -2.02 -13.34 2.82
N SER A 26 -2.45 -14.43 3.47
CA SER A 26 -3.73 -14.46 4.19
C SER A 26 -3.75 -13.55 5.41
N GLU A 27 -2.66 -13.52 6.19
CA GLU A 27 -2.52 -12.60 7.34
C GLU A 27 -2.52 -11.14 6.88
N PHE A 28 -1.72 -10.84 5.84
CA PHE A 28 -1.65 -9.52 5.25
C PHE A 28 -3.02 -9.06 4.75
N MET A 29 -3.72 -9.88 3.96
CA MET A 29 -5.03 -9.55 3.40
C MET A 29 -6.04 -9.27 4.52
N ARG A 30 -6.10 -10.11 5.54
CA ARG A 30 -7.02 -9.94 6.66
C ARG A 30 -6.78 -8.65 7.43
N GLU A 31 -5.52 -8.36 7.80
CA GLU A 31 -5.16 -7.13 8.50
C GLU A 31 -5.42 -5.91 7.61
N TYR A 32 -4.97 -5.95 6.36
CA TYR A 32 -5.13 -4.86 5.40
C TYR A 32 -6.60 -4.48 5.19
N LEU A 33 -7.47 -5.46 4.94
CA LEU A 33 -8.89 -5.22 4.72
C LEU A 33 -9.60 -4.73 5.98
N SER A 34 -9.20 -5.20 7.17
CA SER A 34 -9.75 -4.71 8.44
C SER A 34 -9.42 -3.23 8.63
N GLU A 35 -8.12 -2.90 8.54
CA GLU A 35 -7.65 -1.54 8.72
C GLU A 35 -8.28 -0.61 7.66
N PHE A 36 -8.34 -1.02 6.39
CA PHE A 36 -8.91 -0.19 5.32
C PHE A 36 -10.41 0.08 5.47
N LYS A 37 -11.16 -0.82 6.10
CA LYS A 37 -12.59 -0.62 6.38
C LYS A 37 -12.85 0.29 7.57
N GLU A 38 -11.92 0.32 8.53
CA GLU A 38 -12.01 1.15 9.74
C GLU A 38 -11.39 2.54 9.53
N GLU A 39 -10.42 2.65 8.64
CA GLU A 39 -9.70 3.88 8.36
C GLU A 39 -10.55 4.84 7.51
N ASN A 40 -10.69 6.09 7.96
CA ASN A 40 -11.37 7.13 7.21
C ASN A 40 -10.37 7.88 6.33
N ILE A 41 -9.98 7.25 5.23
CA ILE A 41 -9.04 7.80 4.24
C ILE A 41 -9.80 8.77 3.31
N ASP A 42 -9.28 9.97 3.07
CA ASP A 42 -9.87 10.87 2.09
C ASP A 42 -9.71 10.30 0.68
N LYS A 43 -10.81 10.21 -0.07
CA LYS A 43 -10.82 9.60 -1.41
C LYS A 43 -10.13 10.47 -2.46
N SER A 44 -9.83 11.72 -2.13
CA SER A 44 -9.15 12.67 -3.01
C SER A 44 -7.63 12.57 -2.89
N ASP A 45 -7.12 11.86 -1.88
CA ASP A 45 -5.68 11.72 -1.69
C ASP A 45 -5.09 10.69 -2.64
N ALA A 46 -3.89 10.98 -3.16
CA ALA A 46 -3.16 10.06 -4.03
C ALA A 46 -2.83 8.72 -3.35
N GLU A 47 -2.64 8.72 -2.02
CA GLU A 47 -2.47 7.47 -1.26
C GLU A 47 -3.71 6.58 -1.30
N PHE A 48 -4.92 7.16 -1.32
CA PHE A 48 -6.14 6.38 -1.40
C PHE A 48 -6.21 5.60 -2.71
N GLU A 49 -5.84 6.19 -3.84
CA GLU A 49 -5.84 5.48 -5.13
C GLU A 49 -4.92 4.26 -5.11
N ILE A 50 -3.71 4.42 -4.56
CA ILE A 50 -2.72 3.33 -4.44
C ILE A 50 -3.27 2.22 -3.53
N LEU A 51 -3.80 2.59 -2.37
CA LEU A 51 -4.34 1.64 -1.40
C LEU A 51 -5.63 0.96 -1.90
N ASN A 52 -6.46 1.68 -2.64
CA ASN A 52 -7.69 1.17 -3.21
C ASN A 52 -7.41 0.13 -4.31
N ASN A 53 -6.37 0.31 -5.13
CA ASN A 53 -5.94 -0.71 -6.09
C ASN A 53 -5.52 -2.01 -5.37
N LEU A 54 -4.74 -1.89 -4.30
CA LEU A 54 -4.34 -3.05 -3.50
C LEU A 54 -5.52 -3.69 -2.76
N PHE A 55 -6.51 -2.90 -2.34
CA PHE A 55 -7.75 -3.39 -1.74
C PHE A 55 -8.50 -4.31 -2.70
N PHE A 56 -8.67 -3.92 -3.96
CA PHE A 56 -9.31 -4.78 -4.96
C PHE A 56 -8.55 -6.09 -5.17
N ALA A 57 -7.21 -6.05 -5.23
CA ALA A 57 -6.39 -7.24 -5.31
C ALA A 57 -6.58 -8.16 -4.08
N ALA A 58 -6.66 -7.57 -2.88
CA ALA A 58 -6.89 -8.31 -1.65
C ALA A 58 -8.29 -8.93 -1.57
N GLU A 59 -9.34 -8.25 -2.07
CA GLU A 59 -10.71 -8.79 -2.08
C GLU A 59 -10.90 -9.97 -3.05
N VAL A 60 -10.13 -10.02 -4.15
CA VAL A 60 -10.18 -11.14 -5.12
C VAL A 60 -9.08 -12.18 -4.87
N TYR A 61 -8.31 -12.06 -3.79
CA TYR A 61 -7.28 -13.05 -3.46
C TYR A 61 -7.91 -14.32 -2.90
N CYS A 62 -7.54 -15.45 -3.49
CA CYS A 62 -7.93 -16.77 -3.03
C CYS A 62 -6.68 -17.65 -2.89
N ASP A 63 -6.40 -18.12 -1.67
CA ASP A 63 -5.26 -18.99 -1.39
C ASP A 63 -5.43 -20.38 -2.01
N ASP A 64 -6.63 -20.95 -1.85
CA ASP A 64 -7.00 -22.28 -2.34
C ASP A 64 -7.12 -22.31 -3.87
N PRO A 65 -6.22 -23.00 -4.59
CA PRO A 65 -6.27 -23.07 -6.05
C PRO A 65 -7.49 -23.84 -6.57
N GLU A 66 -8.10 -24.70 -5.75
CA GLU A 66 -9.32 -25.43 -6.09
C GLU A 66 -10.58 -24.56 -5.99
N LEU A 67 -10.55 -23.52 -5.14
CA LEU A 67 -11.64 -22.56 -4.97
C LEU A 67 -11.43 -21.29 -5.82
N ARG A 68 -10.20 -21.05 -6.28
CA ARG A 68 -9.82 -19.90 -7.09
C ARG A 68 -10.60 -19.90 -8.42
N GLY A 69 -11.52 -18.94 -8.54
CA GLY A 69 -12.24 -18.65 -9.76
C GLY A 69 -11.36 -18.05 -10.85
N LYS A 70 -11.92 -17.92 -12.06
CA LYS A 70 -11.23 -17.36 -13.23
C LYS A 70 -10.71 -15.92 -13.01
N HIS A 71 -11.34 -15.18 -12.11
CA HIS A 71 -11.03 -13.78 -11.83
C HIS A 71 -10.26 -13.58 -10.52
N ASP A 72 -10.05 -14.64 -9.76
CA ASP A 72 -9.37 -14.57 -8.46
C ASP A 72 -7.86 -14.61 -8.66
N ILE A 73 -7.15 -13.93 -7.76
CA ILE A 73 -5.70 -13.88 -7.79
C ILE A 73 -5.08 -14.84 -6.77
N GLY A 74 -3.89 -15.35 -7.10
CA GLY A 74 -3.09 -16.13 -6.17
C GLY A 74 -2.07 -15.29 -5.40
N GLU A 75 -1.39 -15.92 -4.44
CA GLU A 75 -0.37 -15.28 -3.59
C GLU A 75 0.67 -14.50 -4.42
N ARG A 76 1.20 -15.13 -5.48
CA ARG A 76 2.23 -14.50 -6.33
C ARG A 76 1.74 -13.24 -7.05
N GLN A 77 0.45 -13.15 -7.37
CA GLN A 77 -0.14 -11.94 -7.96
C GLN A 77 -0.38 -10.89 -6.88
N LEU A 78 -0.95 -11.28 -5.72
CA LEU A 78 -1.10 -10.38 -4.58
C LEU A 78 0.25 -9.78 -4.15
N PHE A 79 1.32 -10.57 -4.14
CA PHE A 79 2.67 -10.10 -3.86
C PHE A 79 3.14 -9.02 -4.83
N LYS A 80 2.85 -9.18 -6.13
CA LYS A 80 3.21 -8.18 -7.14
C LYS A 80 2.47 -6.88 -6.90
N GLU A 81 1.15 -6.95 -6.70
CA GLU A 81 0.32 -5.77 -6.43
C GLU A 81 0.79 -5.06 -5.16
N ALA A 82 1.09 -5.81 -4.09
CA ALA A 82 1.66 -5.27 -2.86
C ALA A 82 3.03 -4.62 -3.08
N ALA A 83 3.89 -5.22 -3.91
CA ALA A 83 5.20 -4.64 -4.24
C ALA A 83 5.08 -3.36 -5.09
N TYR A 84 4.09 -3.27 -5.98
CA TYR A 84 3.77 -2.04 -6.72
C TYR A 84 3.29 -0.95 -5.76
N ALA A 85 2.30 -1.25 -4.93
CA ALA A 85 1.78 -0.30 -3.94
C ALA A 85 2.88 0.19 -2.97
N ARG A 86 3.80 -0.70 -2.54
CA ARG A 86 4.98 -0.33 -1.74
C ARG A 86 5.86 0.70 -2.44
N LYS A 87 6.08 0.52 -3.75
CA LYS A 87 6.91 1.43 -4.55
C LYS A 87 6.23 2.80 -4.66
N GLU A 88 4.96 2.82 -5.04
CA GLU A 88 4.20 4.05 -5.23
C GLU A 88 4.02 4.84 -3.93
N LEU A 89 3.69 4.18 -2.81
CA LEU A 89 3.61 4.83 -1.49
C LEU A 89 4.96 5.42 -1.07
N LYS A 90 6.06 4.71 -1.35
CA LYS A 90 7.40 5.21 -1.04
C LYS A 90 7.75 6.44 -1.89
N GLU A 91 7.40 6.44 -3.16
CA GLU A 91 7.60 7.59 -4.05
C GLU A 91 6.75 8.78 -3.57
N LEU A 92 5.47 8.56 -3.26
CA LEU A 92 4.57 9.59 -2.73
C LEU A 92 5.10 10.26 -1.45
N LEU A 93 5.59 9.45 -0.50
CA LEU A 93 6.18 9.96 0.75
C LEU A 93 7.47 10.75 0.49
N GLN A 94 8.30 10.31 -0.46
CA GLN A 94 9.52 11.03 -0.85
C GLN A 94 9.24 12.34 -1.58
N GLU A 95 8.16 12.40 -2.36
CA GLU A 95 7.73 13.63 -3.04
C GLU A 95 7.15 14.65 -2.05
N CYS A 96 6.44 14.21 -1.01
CA CYS A 96 6.04 15.07 0.11
C CYS A 96 7.23 15.63 0.91
N GLU A 97 8.31 14.87 1.06
CA GLU A 97 9.56 15.35 1.68
C GLU A 97 10.42 16.22 0.74
N GLY A 98 10.11 16.26 -0.56
CA GLY A 98 10.93 16.84 -1.61
C GLY A 98 10.63 18.29 -2.01
N THR A 99 9.57 18.92 -1.47
CA THR A 99 9.23 20.32 -1.77
C THR A 99 9.87 21.31 -0.80
N ASP A 100 11.13 21.11 -0.44
CA ASP A 100 11.98 22.13 0.22
C ASP A 100 13.42 22.02 -0.30
N SER A 101 13.62 21.99 -1.62
CA SER A 101 14.95 22.10 -2.24
C SER A 101 14.84 22.43 -3.74
N LYS A 102 14.13 23.51 -4.07
CA LYS A 102 14.46 24.32 -5.25
C LYS A 102 14.49 25.80 -4.85
N GLU A 103 15.33 26.11 -3.87
CA GLU A 103 15.87 27.45 -3.80
C GLU A 103 16.64 27.72 -5.10
N SER A 104 16.19 28.75 -5.80
CA SER A 104 16.95 29.34 -6.90
C SER A 104 18.18 30.03 -6.30
N PRO A 105 19.36 29.85 -6.90
CA PRO A 105 20.27 30.97 -7.11
C PRO A 105 20.23 31.26 -8.62
N GLY A 106 19.75 32.41 -9.06
CA GLY A 106 20.43 33.65 -8.76
C GLY A 106 21.74 33.66 -9.54
N GLN A 107 21.63 34.05 -10.81
CA GLN A 107 22.57 34.75 -11.70
C GLN A 107 24.08 34.80 -11.36
N PRO A 108 24.93 34.88 -12.41
CA PRO A 108 25.22 36.20 -12.98
C PRO A 108 24.53 36.47 -14.32
#